data_AF-A0A0Q4RFL2-F1
#
_entry.id   AF-A0A0Q4RFL2-F1
#
_cell.length_a   1.000
_cell.length_b   1.000
_cell.length_c   1.000
_cell.angle_alpha   90.00
_cell.angle_beta   90.00
_cell.angle_gamma   90.00
#
_symmetry.space_group_name_H-M   'P 1'
#
loop_
_entity.id
_entity.type
_entity.pdbx_description
1 polymer ?
#
loop_
_entity_poly.entity_id
_entity_poly.type
_entity_poly.pdbx_seq_one_letter_code
_entity_poly.pdbx_strand_id
1 'polypeptide(L)'
;MGDKRVLFVEDKPQQRDLFRTVVDDWNHEHEAEGRRFIVQTCDDFPSAKEALANYRFDCALFDLRLPDPDGGPREKPSGNELARIGLHENGIPVGIITGLRDDLADELDESDTVRIFDKGDGDSYANAIAWFAGLWDMMEALAAARKHMQGLAADVFVRRMWPQWGTISAAAGDDGGKLVRIVTRQYVNLMGELLGLEQGGGWHPFECYISPSLEPERAQTGDIFELEGGHWVVLTPQCDMATGKTKNVLLAFCDPDCLSEWDANVAKLREATPEQVDKRSSYFRNLINQKEPACHFLPALPGGNQPLMVQFTKLMTKPLAEVTASLGNRKASVSAPFLGNLTQRFGAYISRTGQPNIDVKHFM
;
A
#
# COMPACT_ATOMS: atom_id res chain seq x y z
N MET A 1 -6.86 -17.05 -20.32
CA MET A 1 -5.59 -17.68 -19.90
C MET A 1 -4.74 -16.60 -19.27
N GLY A 2 -4.45 -16.72 -17.98
CA GLY A 2 -3.53 -15.82 -17.30
C GLY A 2 -2.15 -16.45 -17.35
N ASP A 3 -1.22 -15.85 -18.08
CA ASP A 3 0.16 -16.28 -18.07
C ASP A 3 0.91 -15.50 -16.97
N LYS A 4 1.74 -16.20 -16.19
CA LYS A 4 2.60 -15.61 -15.17
C LYS A 4 4.07 -15.92 -15.48
N ARG A 5 4.90 -14.89 -15.55
CA ARG A 5 6.32 -15.02 -15.85
C ARG A 5 7.12 -15.25 -14.57
N VAL A 6 7.85 -16.36 -14.52
CA VAL A 6 8.71 -16.73 -13.41
C VAL A 6 10.16 -16.57 -13.84
N LEU A 7 10.94 -15.81 -13.06
CA LEU A 7 12.39 -15.83 -13.20
C LEU A 7 12.98 -16.89 -12.27
N PHE A 8 13.72 -17.86 -12.82
CA PHE A 8 14.46 -18.84 -12.03
C PHE A 8 15.97 -18.67 -12.25
N VAL A 9 16.74 -18.48 -11.17
CA VAL A 9 18.18 -18.25 -11.26
C VAL A 9 18.93 -19.35 -10.52
N GLU A 10 19.71 -20.13 -11.26
CA GLU A 10 20.36 -21.34 -10.78
C GLU A 10 21.51 -21.70 -11.73
N ASP A 11 22.71 -21.96 -11.21
CA ASP A 11 23.91 -22.18 -12.03
C ASP A 11 23.93 -23.56 -12.68
N LYS A 12 23.30 -24.57 -12.06
CA LYS A 12 23.31 -25.93 -12.57
C LYS A 12 22.22 -26.16 -13.61
N PRO A 13 22.57 -26.52 -14.86
CA PRO A 13 21.58 -26.77 -15.92
C PRO A 13 20.59 -27.89 -15.55
N GLN A 14 21.05 -28.91 -14.84
CA GLN A 14 20.21 -30.02 -14.38
C GLN A 14 19.08 -29.55 -13.44
N GLN A 15 19.36 -28.59 -12.56
CA GLN A 15 18.37 -28.02 -11.65
C GLN A 15 17.38 -27.12 -12.41
N ARG A 16 17.87 -26.37 -13.41
CA ARG A 16 17.01 -25.61 -14.34
C ARG A 16 16.05 -26.50 -15.13
N ASP A 17 16.53 -27.62 -15.64
CA ASP A 17 15.70 -28.55 -16.41
C ASP A 17 14.69 -29.29 -15.52
N LEU A 18 15.09 -29.65 -14.29
CA LEU A 18 14.17 -30.19 -13.29
C LEU A 18 13.05 -29.19 -12.95
N PHE A 19 13.40 -27.93 -12.69
CA PHE A 19 12.41 -26.89 -12.40
C PHE A 19 11.44 -26.67 -13.57
N ARG A 20 11.93 -26.69 -14.82
CA ARG A 20 11.07 -26.61 -16.01
C ARG A 20 10.10 -27.79 -16.09
N THR A 21 10.58 -29.01 -15.83
CA THR A 21 9.74 -30.21 -15.82
C THR A 21 8.61 -30.06 -14.79
N VAL A 22 8.93 -29.63 -13.58
CA VAL A 22 7.93 -29.39 -12.51
C VAL A 22 6.90 -28.34 -12.93
N VAL A 23 7.34 -27.27 -13.60
CA VAL A 23 6.41 -26.24 -14.10
C VAL A 23 5.54 -26.76 -15.24
N ASP A 24 6.09 -27.57 -16.14
CA ASP A 24 5.34 -28.17 -17.25
C ASP A 24 4.28 -29.16 -16.73
N ASP A 25 4.61 -29.97 -15.73
CA ASP A 25 3.66 -30.85 -15.05
C ASP A 25 2.53 -30.04 -14.39
N TRP A 26 2.88 -29.01 -13.61
CA TRP A 26 1.88 -28.13 -12.99
C TRP A 26 0.99 -27.43 -14.02
N ASN A 27 1.57 -26.93 -15.12
CA ASN A 27 0.85 -26.28 -16.21
C ASN A 27 -0.13 -27.23 -16.90
N HIS A 28 0.25 -28.49 -17.09
CA HIS A 28 -0.62 -29.51 -17.66
C HIS A 28 -1.82 -29.79 -16.75
N GLU A 29 -1.58 -29.90 -15.43
CA GLU A 29 -2.63 -30.12 -14.44
C GLU A 29 -3.64 -28.96 -14.35
N HIS A 30 -3.19 -27.72 -14.58
CA HIS A 30 -4.01 -26.50 -14.43
C HIS A 30 -4.46 -25.87 -15.76
N GLU A 31 -4.30 -26.59 -16.88
CA GLU A 31 -4.69 -26.12 -18.22
C GLU A 31 -6.19 -25.75 -18.27
N ALA A 32 -7.05 -26.56 -17.64
CA ALA A 32 -8.49 -26.33 -17.58
C ALA A 32 -8.88 -25.06 -16.79
N GLU A 33 -8.05 -24.64 -15.84
CA GLU A 33 -8.22 -23.39 -15.09
C GLU A 33 -7.71 -22.17 -15.88
N GLY A 34 -7.04 -22.41 -17.00
CA GLY A 34 -6.43 -21.37 -17.82
C GLY A 34 -5.29 -20.64 -17.10
N ARG A 35 -4.62 -21.31 -16.16
CA ARG A 35 -3.47 -20.78 -15.43
C ARG A 35 -2.19 -21.42 -15.95
N ARG A 36 -1.18 -20.60 -16.23
CA ARG A 36 0.10 -21.06 -16.75
C ARG A 36 1.28 -20.23 -16.24
N PHE A 37 2.34 -20.89 -15.80
CA PHE A 37 3.64 -20.29 -15.56
C PHE A 37 4.55 -20.39 -16.80
N ILE A 38 5.24 -19.30 -17.12
CA ILE A 38 6.26 -19.22 -18.18
C ILE A 38 7.59 -18.95 -17.52
N VAL A 39 8.51 -19.92 -17.60
CA VAL A 39 9.81 -19.83 -16.95
C VAL A 39 10.83 -19.17 -17.86
N GLN A 40 11.50 -18.13 -17.35
CA GLN A 40 12.76 -17.64 -17.87
C GLN A 40 13.86 -18.01 -16.88
N THR A 41 14.95 -18.57 -17.38
CA THR A 41 16.07 -19.00 -16.54
C THR A 41 17.33 -18.18 -16.78
N CYS A 42 18.05 -17.86 -15.72
CA CYS A 42 19.41 -17.31 -15.75
C CYS A 42 20.36 -18.24 -14.97
N ASP A 43 21.63 -18.25 -15.31
CA ASP A 43 22.65 -19.11 -14.70
C ASP A 43 23.68 -18.35 -13.86
N ASP A 44 23.64 -17.03 -13.89
CA ASP A 44 24.51 -16.18 -13.10
C ASP A 44 23.80 -14.92 -12.59
N PHE A 45 24.48 -14.21 -11.70
CA PHE A 45 23.98 -12.97 -11.12
C PHE A 45 23.86 -11.81 -12.14
N PRO A 46 24.86 -11.51 -12.99
CA PRO A 46 24.76 -10.43 -13.97
C PRO A 46 23.56 -10.57 -14.92
N SER A 47 23.34 -11.75 -15.49
CA SER A 47 22.23 -12.02 -16.40
C SER A 47 20.88 -11.93 -15.70
N ALA A 48 20.77 -12.39 -14.45
CA ALA A 48 19.56 -12.23 -13.65
C ALA A 48 19.24 -10.76 -13.36
N LYS A 49 20.25 -9.95 -13.03
CA LYS A 49 20.10 -8.50 -12.80
C LYS A 49 19.66 -7.78 -14.06
N GLU A 50 20.27 -8.10 -15.20
CA GLU A 50 19.86 -7.55 -16.49
C GLU A 50 18.43 -7.97 -16.85
N ALA A 51 18.06 -9.23 -16.59
CA ALA A 51 16.72 -9.72 -16.85
C ALA A 51 15.68 -8.97 -16.01
N LEU A 52 15.91 -8.79 -14.71
CA LEU A 52 15.03 -8.03 -13.81
C LEU A 52 14.89 -6.56 -14.25
N ALA A 53 15.93 -5.95 -14.81
CA ALA A 53 15.88 -4.57 -15.29
C ALA A 53 15.08 -4.41 -16.60
N ASN A 54 15.15 -5.40 -17.49
CA ASN A 54 14.65 -5.28 -18.85
C ASN A 54 13.28 -5.97 -19.08
N TYR A 55 12.96 -6.97 -18.26
CA TYR A 55 11.75 -7.76 -18.41
C TYR A 55 10.85 -7.64 -17.17
N ARG A 56 9.57 -7.92 -17.38
CA ARG A 56 8.61 -8.04 -16.29
C ARG A 56 8.44 -9.50 -15.92
N PHE A 57 8.57 -9.74 -14.62
CA PHE A 57 8.24 -10.98 -13.98
C PHE A 57 7.06 -10.77 -13.03
N ASP A 58 6.32 -11.84 -12.79
CA ASP A 58 5.25 -11.88 -11.79
C ASP A 58 5.76 -12.41 -10.46
N CYS A 59 6.79 -13.27 -10.49
CA CYS A 59 7.50 -13.81 -9.33
C CYS A 59 8.90 -14.29 -9.71
N ALA A 60 9.75 -14.54 -8.71
CA ALA A 60 11.10 -15.04 -8.94
C ALA A 60 11.55 -16.05 -7.87
N LEU A 61 12.35 -17.03 -8.29
CA LEU A 61 13.00 -18.02 -7.42
C LEU A 61 14.51 -17.95 -7.65
N PHE A 62 15.27 -17.74 -6.57
CA PHE A 62 16.72 -17.55 -6.64
C PHE A 62 17.47 -18.61 -5.84
N ASP A 63 18.50 -19.22 -6.44
CA ASP A 63 19.52 -19.91 -5.66
C ASP A 63 20.29 -18.90 -4.81
N LEU A 64 20.62 -19.29 -3.58
CA LEU A 64 21.35 -18.45 -2.64
C LEU A 64 22.79 -18.21 -3.08
N ARG A 65 23.46 -19.23 -3.64
CA ARG A 65 24.87 -19.18 -4.03
C ARG A 65 25.03 -19.33 -5.54
N LEU A 66 25.04 -18.21 -6.27
CA LEU A 66 25.40 -18.19 -7.69
C LEU A 66 26.91 -17.93 -7.86
N PRO A 67 27.54 -18.49 -8.92
CA PRO A 67 28.95 -18.26 -9.22
C PRO A 67 29.24 -16.79 -9.51
N ASP A 68 30.46 -16.35 -9.24
CA ASP A 68 30.93 -15.03 -9.67
C ASP A 68 31.26 -15.07 -11.17
N PRO A 69 31.03 -13.99 -11.94
CA PRO A 69 31.52 -13.83 -13.32
C PRO A 69 32.99 -14.23 -13.54
N ASP A 70 33.87 -14.06 -12.54
CA ASP A 70 35.29 -14.42 -12.62
C ASP A 70 35.62 -15.86 -12.16
N GLY A 71 34.61 -16.70 -11.90
CA GLY A 71 34.76 -18.13 -11.59
C GLY A 71 35.25 -18.44 -10.16
N GLY A 72 35.33 -17.45 -9.28
CA GLY A 72 35.59 -17.63 -7.85
C GLY A 72 34.31 -17.81 -7.02
N PRO A 73 34.37 -18.41 -5.82
CA PRO A 73 33.26 -18.36 -4.87
C PRO A 73 33.08 -16.91 -4.39
N ARG A 74 31.88 -16.33 -4.56
CA ARG A 74 31.57 -15.01 -3.97
C ARG A 74 31.67 -15.09 -2.45
N GLU A 75 32.33 -14.11 -1.83
CA GLU A 75 32.34 -13.94 -0.37
C GLU A 75 30.94 -13.65 0.19
N LYS A 76 30.02 -13.10 -0.63
CA LYS A 76 28.64 -12.80 -0.25
C LYS A 76 27.63 -13.55 -1.12
N PRO A 77 26.60 -14.18 -0.52
CA PRO A 77 25.54 -14.86 -1.26
C PRO A 77 24.79 -13.90 -2.19
N SER A 78 24.91 -14.13 -3.49
CA SER A 78 24.32 -13.31 -4.56
C SER A 78 22.79 -13.41 -4.60
N GLY A 79 22.22 -14.52 -4.14
CA GLY A 79 20.77 -14.69 -4.03
C GLY A 79 20.11 -13.71 -3.07
N ASN A 80 20.80 -13.30 -1.99
CA ASN A 80 20.30 -12.28 -1.07
C ASN A 80 20.15 -10.91 -1.77
N GLU A 81 21.08 -10.55 -2.65
CA GLU A 81 21.00 -9.30 -3.42
C GLU A 81 19.88 -9.37 -4.47
N LEU A 82 19.76 -10.49 -5.20
CA LEU A 82 18.66 -10.68 -6.14
C LEU A 82 17.29 -10.64 -5.44
N ALA A 83 17.18 -11.20 -4.24
CA ALA A 83 15.95 -11.14 -3.47
C ALA A 83 15.54 -9.70 -3.11
N ARG A 84 16.51 -8.88 -2.69
CA ARG A 84 16.27 -7.44 -2.46
C ARG A 84 15.84 -6.71 -3.72
N ILE A 85 16.49 -6.98 -4.87
CA ILE A 85 16.12 -6.39 -6.16
C ILE A 85 14.70 -6.81 -6.57
N GLY A 86 14.37 -8.10 -6.43
CA GLY A 86 13.04 -8.62 -6.72
C GLY A 86 11.96 -7.97 -5.84
N LEU A 87 12.19 -7.87 -4.54
CA LEU A 87 11.23 -7.34 -3.59
C LEU A 87 11.08 -5.81 -3.67
N HIS A 88 12.19 -5.08 -3.60
CA HIS A 88 12.17 -3.63 -3.39
C HIS A 88 12.22 -2.80 -4.68
N GLU A 89 12.80 -3.32 -5.74
CA GLU A 89 12.87 -2.60 -7.03
C GLU A 89 11.77 -3.05 -7.99
N ASN A 90 11.43 -4.33 -7.99
CA ASN A 90 10.44 -4.89 -8.91
C ASN A 90 9.05 -5.11 -8.28
N GLY A 91 8.97 -5.26 -6.96
CA GLY A 91 7.71 -5.48 -6.25
C GLY A 91 7.04 -6.79 -6.65
N ILE A 92 7.80 -7.90 -6.65
CA ILE A 92 7.32 -9.24 -6.97
C ILE A 92 7.57 -10.21 -5.80
N PRO A 93 6.76 -11.26 -5.63
CA PRO A 93 7.05 -12.34 -4.69
C PRO A 93 8.38 -13.01 -5.03
N VAL A 94 9.19 -13.23 -4.00
CA VAL A 94 10.51 -13.84 -4.13
C VAL A 94 10.58 -15.10 -3.27
N GLY A 95 11.00 -16.21 -3.88
CA GLY A 95 11.47 -17.39 -3.18
C GLY A 95 12.99 -17.48 -3.22
N ILE A 96 13.61 -17.99 -2.16
CA ILE A 96 15.00 -18.42 -2.15
C ILE A 96 15.03 -19.93 -1.98
N ILE A 97 15.82 -20.62 -2.80
CA ILE A 97 16.05 -22.05 -2.66
C ILE A 97 17.51 -22.28 -2.24
N THR A 98 17.73 -22.96 -1.11
CA THR A 98 19.08 -23.16 -0.56
C THR A 98 19.21 -24.47 0.22
N GLY A 99 20.39 -25.08 0.20
CA GLY A 99 20.77 -26.15 1.12
C GLY A 99 21.61 -25.66 2.32
N LEU A 100 21.93 -24.37 2.36
CA LEU A 100 22.76 -23.71 3.37
C LEU A 100 22.00 -22.51 3.92
N ARG A 101 21.17 -22.74 4.95
CA ARG A 101 20.36 -21.67 5.55
C ARG A 101 21.18 -20.65 6.32
N ASP A 102 22.33 -21.06 6.88
CA ASP A 102 23.24 -20.19 7.64
C ASP A 102 23.81 -19.02 6.83
N ASP A 103 23.72 -19.06 5.49
CA ASP A 103 24.16 -17.98 4.60
C ASP A 103 23.06 -16.96 4.28
N LEU A 104 21.82 -17.20 4.72
CA LEU A 104 20.71 -16.29 4.50
C LEU A 104 20.92 -15.02 5.33
N ALA A 105 20.57 -13.85 4.78
CA ALA A 105 20.61 -12.63 5.56
C ALA A 105 19.50 -12.63 6.62
N ASP A 106 19.81 -12.29 7.87
CA ASP A 106 18.86 -12.28 9.00
C ASP A 106 17.54 -11.58 8.66
N GLU A 107 17.62 -10.42 8.00
CA GLU A 107 16.45 -9.64 7.57
C GLU A 107 15.52 -10.36 6.58
N LEU A 108 16.05 -11.33 5.82
CA LEU A 108 15.28 -12.14 4.87
C LEU A 108 14.75 -13.42 5.52
N ASP A 109 15.46 -13.96 6.52
CA ASP A 109 15.04 -15.14 7.29
C ASP A 109 13.89 -14.80 8.24
N GLU A 110 13.93 -13.62 8.86
CA GLU A 110 12.89 -13.10 9.76
C GLU A 110 11.68 -12.51 9.02
N SER A 111 11.76 -12.35 7.70
CA SER A 111 10.70 -11.70 6.92
C SER A 111 9.67 -12.68 6.37
N ASP A 112 8.39 -12.40 6.62
CA ASP A 112 7.27 -13.11 5.99
C ASP A 112 7.12 -12.82 4.48
N THR A 113 7.90 -11.88 3.92
CA THR A 113 7.79 -11.46 2.51
C THR A 113 8.63 -12.28 1.54
N VAL A 114 9.59 -13.06 2.04
CA VAL A 114 10.44 -13.96 1.23
C VAL A 114 10.25 -15.39 1.71
N ARG A 115 10.00 -16.31 0.77
CA ARG A 115 9.80 -17.73 1.12
C ARG A 115 11.07 -18.53 0.90
N ILE A 116 11.53 -19.23 1.94
CA ILE A 116 12.72 -20.07 1.87
C ILE A 116 12.34 -21.54 1.62
N PHE A 117 12.98 -22.15 0.64
CA PHE A 117 12.80 -23.55 0.24
C PHE A 117 14.13 -24.32 0.43
N ASP A 118 14.06 -25.52 0.99
CA ASP A 118 15.24 -26.34 1.24
C ASP A 118 15.61 -27.18 0.01
N LYS A 119 16.81 -27.04 -0.54
CA LYS A 119 17.28 -27.85 -1.69
C LYS A 119 17.35 -29.35 -1.36
N GLY A 120 17.52 -29.71 -0.08
CA GLY A 120 17.58 -31.09 0.36
C GLY A 120 16.23 -31.81 0.37
N ASP A 121 15.14 -31.07 0.27
CA ASP A 121 13.78 -31.61 0.15
C ASP A 121 13.48 -31.97 -1.32
N GLY A 122 13.03 -33.21 -1.53
CA GLY A 122 12.76 -33.76 -2.87
C GLY A 122 11.68 -32.98 -3.64
N ASP A 123 10.78 -32.32 -2.90
CA ASP A 123 9.63 -31.60 -3.45
C ASP A 123 9.82 -30.08 -3.46
N SER A 124 11.05 -29.59 -3.25
CA SER A 124 11.34 -28.16 -3.05
C SER A 124 10.86 -27.26 -4.19
N TYR A 125 11.07 -27.67 -5.45
CA TYR A 125 10.56 -26.97 -6.64
C TYR A 125 9.04 -27.01 -6.77
N ALA A 126 8.41 -28.16 -6.49
CA ALA A 126 6.95 -28.30 -6.54
C ALA A 126 6.29 -27.41 -5.48
N ASN A 127 6.85 -27.39 -4.27
CA ASN A 127 6.43 -26.52 -3.18
C ASN A 127 6.57 -25.03 -3.54
N ALA A 128 7.64 -24.65 -4.25
CA ALA A 128 7.81 -23.27 -4.73
C ALA A 128 6.74 -22.85 -5.73
N ILE A 129 6.43 -23.72 -6.70
CA ILE A 129 5.34 -23.47 -7.66
C ILE A 129 3.97 -23.43 -6.97
N ALA A 130 3.70 -24.35 -6.05
CA ALA A 130 2.46 -24.34 -5.28
C ALA A 130 2.31 -23.06 -4.45
N TRP A 131 3.40 -22.55 -3.86
CA TRP A 131 3.39 -21.27 -3.16
C TRP A 131 3.10 -20.11 -4.11
N PHE A 132 3.75 -20.02 -5.27
CA PHE A 132 3.43 -19.00 -6.27
C PHE A 132 1.98 -19.11 -6.78
N ALA A 133 1.45 -20.32 -6.95
CA ALA A 133 0.06 -20.54 -7.32
C ALA A 133 -0.90 -20.02 -6.24
N GLY A 134 -0.56 -20.16 -4.95
CA GLY A 134 -1.30 -19.54 -3.85
C GLY A 134 -1.32 -18.00 -3.89
N LEU A 135 -0.38 -17.38 -4.60
CA LEU A 135 -0.27 -15.93 -4.79
C LEU A 135 -0.86 -15.43 -6.13
N TRP A 136 -1.55 -16.30 -6.87
CA TRP A 136 -2.01 -16.03 -8.22
C TRP A 136 -2.86 -14.76 -8.34
N ASP A 137 -3.89 -14.65 -7.49
CA ASP A 137 -4.85 -13.53 -7.52
C ASP A 137 -4.17 -12.21 -7.14
N MET A 138 -3.20 -12.24 -6.22
CA MET A 138 -2.38 -11.08 -5.88
C MET A 138 -1.54 -10.64 -7.08
N MET A 139 -0.84 -11.57 -7.74
CA MET A 139 -0.06 -11.26 -8.95
C MET A 139 -0.96 -10.74 -10.08
N GLU A 140 -2.19 -11.24 -10.22
CA GLU A 140 -3.18 -10.74 -11.18
C GLU A 140 -3.65 -9.32 -10.86
N ALA A 141 -4.03 -9.06 -9.61
CA ALA A 141 -4.43 -7.73 -9.16
C ALA A 141 -3.30 -6.70 -9.35
N LEU A 142 -2.06 -7.04 -8.98
CA LEU A 142 -0.89 -6.17 -9.16
C LEU A 142 -0.56 -5.95 -10.64
N ALA A 143 -0.66 -6.97 -11.48
CA ALA A 143 -0.48 -6.82 -12.92
C ALA A 143 -1.54 -5.90 -13.54
N ALA A 144 -2.82 -6.06 -13.16
CA ALA A 144 -3.91 -5.21 -13.60
C ALA A 144 -3.72 -3.75 -13.14
N ALA A 145 -3.37 -3.54 -11.86
CA ALA A 145 -3.08 -2.22 -11.31
C ALA A 145 -1.91 -1.53 -12.04
N ARG A 146 -0.80 -2.26 -12.29
CA ARG A 146 0.34 -1.73 -13.06
C ARG A 146 -0.06 -1.34 -14.49
N LYS A 147 -0.85 -2.17 -15.17
CA LYS A 147 -1.36 -1.89 -16.51
C LYS A 147 -2.25 -0.64 -16.50
N HIS A 148 -3.11 -0.50 -15.50
CA HIS A 148 -3.96 0.66 -15.33
C HIS A 148 -3.14 1.93 -15.09
N MET A 149 -2.18 1.90 -14.16
CA MET A 149 -1.25 3.02 -13.93
C MET A 149 -0.45 3.39 -15.18
N GLN A 150 -0.04 2.42 -16.02
CA GLN A 150 0.60 2.71 -17.30
C GLN A 150 -0.32 3.43 -18.28
N GLY A 151 -1.60 3.06 -18.32
CA GLY A 151 -2.60 3.76 -19.11
C GLY A 151 -2.73 5.22 -18.66
N LEU A 152 -2.85 5.45 -17.35
CA LEU A 152 -2.91 6.80 -16.77
C LEU A 152 -1.63 7.60 -17.04
N ALA A 153 -0.46 6.99 -16.86
CA ALA A 153 0.82 7.62 -17.15
C ALA A 153 0.93 8.00 -18.64
N ALA A 154 0.49 7.14 -19.55
CA ALA A 154 0.47 7.45 -20.98
C ALA A 154 -0.47 8.64 -21.30
N ASP A 155 -1.64 8.71 -20.67
CA ASP A 155 -2.55 9.85 -20.82
C ASP A 155 -1.94 11.15 -20.30
N VAL A 156 -1.35 11.12 -19.10
CA VAL A 156 -0.61 12.25 -18.52
C VAL A 156 0.53 12.68 -19.44
N PHE A 157 1.29 11.72 -19.99
CA PHE A 157 2.37 12.00 -20.92
C PHE A 157 1.87 12.78 -22.15
N VAL A 158 0.93 12.20 -22.89
CA VAL A 158 0.47 12.75 -24.18
C VAL A 158 -0.24 14.08 -23.99
N ARG A 159 -1.08 14.22 -22.96
CA ARG A 159 -1.95 15.40 -22.79
C ARG A 159 -1.32 16.53 -21.99
N ARG A 160 -0.36 16.24 -21.10
CA ARG A 160 0.15 17.23 -20.13
C ARG A 160 1.66 17.41 -20.22
N MET A 161 2.42 16.32 -20.19
CA MET A 161 3.88 16.41 -20.15
C MET A 161 4.47 16.83 -21.49
N TRP A 162 4.10 16.13 -22.57
CA TRP A 162 4.66 16.37 -23.90
C TRP A 162 4.41 17.80 -24.40
N PRO A 163 3.19 18.36 -24.35
CA PRO A 163 2.93 19.73 -24.83
C PRO A 163 3.68 20.81 -24.04
N GLN A 164 4.03 20.53 -22.78
CA GLN A 164 4.69 21.50 -21.87
C GLN A 164 6.17 21.20 -21.64
N TRP A 165 6.75 20.25 -22.38
CA TRP A 165 8.11 19.76 -22.11
C TRP A 165 9.15 20.89 -22.12
N GLY A 166 9.08 21.80 -23.09
CA GLY A 166 9.99 22.95 -23.18
C GLY A 166 9.95 23.83 -21.94
N THR A 167 8.76 24.09 -21.38
CA THR A 167 8.59 24.87 -20.15
C THR A 167 9.11 24.13 -18.93
N ILE A 168 8.85 22.83 -18.83
CA ILE A 168 9.30 22.01 -17.70
C ILE A 168 10.83 21.92 -17.68
N SER A 169 11.44 21.66 -18.85
CA SER A 169 12.89 21.60 -19.00
C SER A 169 13.54 22.94 -18.66
N ALA A 170 12.98 24.06 -19.14
CA ALA A 170 13.50 25.39 -18.83
C ALA A 170 13.41 25.73 -17.33
N ALA A 171 12.33 25.31 -16.64
CA ALA A 171 12.17 25.53 -15.20
C ALA A 171 13.16 24.69 -14.35
N ALA A 172 13.55 23.51 -14.84
CA ALA A 172 14.57 22.70 -14.20
C ALA A 172 15.98 23.31 -14.38
N GLY A 173 16.26 23.96 -15.52
CA GLY A 173 17.60 24.36 -15.90
C GLY A 173 18.48 23.14 -16.19
N ASP A 174 19.79 23.25 -15.95
CA ASP A 174 20.75 22.16 -16.22
C ASP A 174 20.83 21.09 -15.11
N ASP A 175 19.98 21.18 -14.08
CA ASP A 175 19.91 20.18 -13.00
C ASP A 175 18.98 19.02 -13.41
N GLY A 176 19.58 17.97 -13.98
CA GLY A 176 18.87 16.74 -14.34
C GLY A 176 18.16 16.07 -13.17
N GLY A 177 18.71 16.14 -11.95
CA GLY A 177 18.06 15.61 -10.76
C GLY A 177 16.80 16.39 -10.38
N LYS A 178 16.83 17.72 -10.52
CA LYS A 178 15.65 18.57 -10.36
C LYS A 178 14.58 18.28 -11.41
N LEU A 179 14.98 18.07 -12.67
CA LEU A 179 14.05 17.70 -13.73
C LEU A 179 13.30 16.41 -13.39
N VAL A 180 14.03 15.36 -12.98
CA VAL A 180 13.44 14.07 -12.58
C VAL A 180 12.44 14.26 -11.42
N ARG A 181 12.78 15.06 -10.40
CA ARG A 181 11.87 15.34 -9.27
C ARG A 181 10.59 16.06 -9.71
N ILE A 182 10.70 17.06 -10.58
CA ILE A 182 9.55 17.81 -11.10
C ILE A 182 8.63 16.86 -11.88
N VAL A 183 9.21 16.13 -12.83
CA VAL A 183 8.48 15.19 -13.69
C VAL A 183 7.78 14.12 -12.85
N THR A 184 8.49 13.49 -11.92
CA THR A 184 7.94 12.43 -11.06
C THR A 184 6.74 12.93 -10.25
N ARG A 185 6.87 14.10 -9.60
CA ARG A 185 5.77 14.69 -8.82
C ARG A 185 4.56 15.04 -9.69
N GLN A 186 4.79 15.53 -10.90
CA GLN A 186 3.70 15.81 -11.84
C GLN A 186 2.96 14.54 -12.25
N TYR A 187 3.69 13.47 -12.59
CA TYR A 187 3.06 12.17 -12.88
C TYR A 187 2.21 11.68 -11.71
N VAL A 188 2.80 11.58 -10.51
CA VAL A 188 2.09 11.06 -9.33
C VAL A 188 0.86 11.89 -9.00
N ASN A 189 0.98 13.22 -8.99
CA ASN A 189 -0.14 14.10 -8.68
C ASN A 189 -1.28 13.97 -9.72
N LEU A 190 -0.95 14.05 -11.01
CA LEU A 190 -1.97 14.00 -12.06
C LEU A 190 -2.63 12.62 -12.17
N MET A 191 -1.87 11.54 -11.98
CA MET A 191 -2.46 10.20 -11.91
C MET A 191 -3.40 10.06 -10.70
N GLY A 192 -3.02 10.62 -9.54
CA GLY A 192 -3.88 10.64 -8.35
C GLY A 192 -5.19 11.40 -8.58
N GLU A 193 -5.13 12.56 -9.25
CA GLU A 193 -6.32 13.33 -9.65
C GLU A 193 -7.21 12.54 -10.62
N LEU A 194 -6.61 11.88 -11.62
CA LEU A 194 -7.36 11.05 -12.58
C LEU A 194 -8.07 9.88 -11.88
N LEU A 195 -7.39 9.19 -10.98
CA LEU A 195 -7.97 8.12 -10.16
C LEU A 195 -9.16 8.63 -9.34
N GLY A 196 -9.05 9.82 -8.73
CA GLY A 196 -10.14 10.43 -7.97
C GLY A 196 -11.34 10.88 -8.82
N LEU A 197 -11.19 11.00 -10.14
CA LEU A 197 -12.23 11.40 -11.07
C LEU A 197 -12.91 10.22 -11.79
N GLU A 198 -12.44 8.99 -11.59
CA GLU A 198 -13.01 7.83 -12.28
C GLU A 198 -14.50 7.67 -11.94
N GLN A 199 -15.32 7.63 -13.00
CA GLN A 199 -16.77 7.53 -12.89
C GLN A 199 -17.16 6.10 -12.47
N GLY A 200 -17.88 5.95 -11.36
CA GLY A 200 -18.63 4.73 -11.05
C GLY A 200 -18.13 3.86 -9.88
N GLY A 201 -17.11 4.26 -9.14
CA GLY A 201 -16.69 3.59 -7.91
C GLY A 201 -16.55 4.58 -6.75
N GLY A 202 -17.30 4.38 -5.66
CA GLY A 202 -16.94 5.02 -4.40
C GLY A 202 -15.66 4.39 -3.86
N TRP A 203 -14.84 5.17 -3.14
CA TRP A 203 -13.63 4.67 -2.50
C TRP A 203 -13.94 3.50 -1.57
N HIS A 204 -13.14 2.44 -1.64
CA HIS A 204 -13.21 1.34 -0.71
C HIS A 204 -12.69 1.78 0.68
N PRO A 205 -13.30 1.35 1.80
CA PRO A 205 -12.85 1.71 3.16
C PRO A 205 -11.36 1.50 3.44
N PHE A 206 -10.76 0.48 2.82
CA PHE A 206 -9.33 0.18 2.94
C PHE A 206 -8.44 1.32 2.40
N GLU A 207 -8.92 2.10 1.44
CA GLU A 207 -8.19 3.22 0.84
C GLU A 207 -8.13 4.45 1.75
N CYS A 208 -8.90 4.48 2.84
CA CYS A 208 -8.89 5.57 3.82
C CYS A 208 -7.62 5.57 4.69
N TYR A 209 -6.88 4.45 4.71
CA TYR A 209 -5.77 4.24 5.63
C TYR A 209 -4.49 3.84 4.91
N ILE A 210 -3.37 4.23 5.49
CA ILE A 210 -2.04 3.74 5.17
C ILE A 210 -1.54 2.97 6.40
N SER A 211 -1.30 1.68 6.23
CA SER A 211 -0.79 0.79 7.28
C SER A 211 0.17 -0.24 6.68
N PRO A 212 1.44 -0.31 7.14
CA PRO A 212 2.06 0.62 8.08
C PRO A 212 2.18 2.04 7.49
N SER A 213 2.33 3.05 8.35
CA SER A 213 2.50 4.44 7.89
C SER A 213 3.75 4.60 7.01
N LEU A 214 3.68 5.54 6.06
CA LEU A 214 4.82 5.88 5.18
C LEU A 214 6.04 6.38 5.96
N GLU A 215 5.82 6.90 7.16
CA GLU A 215 6.84 7.63 7.92
C GLU A 215 7.05 6.90 9.26
N PRO A 216 7.89 5.85 9.28
CA PRO A 216 8.01 4.96 10.43
C PRO A 216 8.55 5.67 11.68
N GLU A 217 9.39 6.68 11.50
CA GLU A 217 10.17 7.30 12.57
C GLU A 217 9.56 8.59 13.15
N ARG A 218 8.41 9.04 12.64
CA ARG A 218 7.78 10.28 13.13
C ARG A 218 6.26 10.24 13.07
N ALA A 219 5.63 10.92 14.03
CA ALA A 219 4.20 11.17 14.02
C ALA A 219 3.83 12.22 12.96
N GLN A 220 2.68 12.04 12.33
CA GLN A 220 2.15 12.93 11.29
C GLN A 220 0.67 13.27 11.50
N THR A 221 0.18 14.27 10.76
CA THR A 221 -1.24 14.64 10.79
C THR A 221 -2.05 13.48 10.23
N GLY A 222 -3.14 13.12 10.90
CA GLY A 222 -3.96 11.98 10.51
C GLY A 222 -3.45 10.63 11.04
N ASP A 223 -2.32 10.58 11.74
CA ASP A 223 -1.91 9.36 12.44
C ASP A 223 -2.91 9.04 13.55
N ILE A 224 -3.28 7.77 13.63
CA ILE A 224 -4.17 7.22 14.66
C ILE A 224 -3.34 6.37 15.61
N PHE A 225 -3.30 6.77 16.87
CA PHE A 225 -2.60 6.09 17.94
C PHE A 225 -3.58 5.45 18.93
N GLU A 226 -3.20 4.32 19.49
CA GLU A 226 -3.82 3.80 20.71
C GLU A 226 -3.10 4.42 21.92
N LEU A 227 -3.80 5.31 22.64
CA LEU A 227 -3.28 6.02 23.81
C LEU A 227 -4.36 6.06 24.90
N GLU A 228 -3.94 5.91 26.16
CA GLU A 228 -4.83 6.01 27.33
C GLU A 228 -6.10 5.13 27.23
N GLY A 229 -5.97 3.94 26.62
CA GLY A 229 -7.06 2.98 26.48
C GLY A 229 -8.07 3.30 25.37
N GLY A 230 -7.74 4.19 24.42
CA GLY A 230 -8.58 4.45 23.26
C GLY A 230 -7.82 4.95 22.04
N HIS A 231 -8.54 5.15 20.94
CA HIS A 231 -7.96 5.62 19.68
C HIS A 231 -7.96 7.15 19.63
N TRP A 232 -6.89 7.74 19.13
CA TRP A 232 -6.71 9.19 19.03
C TRP A 232 -6.07 9.55 17.70
N VAL A 233 -6.68 10.48 16.96
CA VAL A 233 -6.16 10.98 15.68
C VAL A 233 -5.44 12.32 15.87
N VAL A 234 -4.26 12.46 15.28
CA VAL A 234 -3.49 13.71 15.28
C VAL A 234 -4.11 14.72 14.33
N LEU A 235 -4.48 15.90 14.83
CA LEU A 235 -5.11 16.97 14.04
C LEU A 235 -4.20 18.17 13.80
N THR A 236 -3.04 18.24 14.46
CA THR A 236 -2.08 19.33 14.25
C THR A 236 -1.61 19.36 12.79
N PRO A 237 -1.60 20.53 12.11
CA PRO A 237 -1.14 20.65 10.73
C PRO A 237 0.30 20.15 10.52
N GLN A 238 0.53 19.48 9.38
CA GLN A 238 1.82 18.84 9.10
C GLN A 238 2.97 19.84 8.96
N CYS A 239 2.70 21.04 8.43
CA CYS A 239 3.70 22.10 8.29
C CYS A 239 4.26 22.56 9.65
N ASP A 240 3.44 22.59 10.69
CA ASP A 240 3.84 23.02 12.03
C ASP A 240 4.71 21.95 12.72
N MET A 241 4.38 20.67 12.51
CA MET A 241 5.16 19.54 13.03
C MET A 241 6.49 19.37 12.28
N ALA A 242 6.47 19.44 10.95
CA ALA A 242 7.67 19.26 10.13
C ALA A 242 8.72 20.37 10.34
N THR A 243 8.28 21.58 10.69
CA THR A 243 9.19 22.71 10.94
C THR A 243 9.63 22.83 12.40
N GLY A 244 9.19 21.93 13.28
CA GLY A 244 9.51 21.96 14.72
C GLY A 244 8.95 23.18 15.45
N LYS A 245 8.03 23.94 14.83
CA LYS A 245 7.41 25.14 15.41
C LYS A 245 6.48 24.79 16.57
N THR A 246 6.00 23.56 16.58
CA THR A 246 5.04 23.08 17.56
C THR A 246 5.65 21.99 18.44
N LYS A 247 5.71 22.26 19.75
CA LYS A 247 6.17 21.30 20.76
C LYS A 247 5.07 20.33 21.19
N ASN A 248 3.81 20.71 20.99
CA ASN A 248 2.64 19.97 21.47
C ASN A 248 1.67 19.70 20.32
N VAL A 249 1.27 18.46 20.14
CA VAL A 249 0.26 18.07 19.16
C VAL A 249 -1.13 18.00 19.79
N LEU A 250 -2.13 18.35 19.00
CA LEU A 250 -3.53 18.22 19.30
C LEU A 250 -4.04 16.90 18.72
N LEU A 251 -4.73 16.12 19.55
CA LEU A 251 -5.41 14.91 19.14
C LEU A 251 -6.90 14.98 19.46
N ALA A 252 -7.71 14.29 18.65
CA ALA A 252 -9.13 14.08 18.92
C ALA A 252 -9.40 12.60 19.17
N PHE A 253 -10.28 12.32 20.14
CA PHE A 253 -10.68 10.96 20.46
C PHE A 253 -11.47 10.34 19.30
N CYS A 254 -11.13 9.12 18.94
CA CYS A 254 -11.83 8.30 17.97
C CYS A 254 -12.68 7.29 18.72
N ASP A 255 -13.97 7.59 18.87
CA ASP A 255 -14.91 6.77 19.61
C ASP A 255 -15.37 5.57 18.78
N PRO A 256 -15.04 4.32 19.18
CA PRO A 256 -15.52 3.12 18.50
C PRO A 256 -16.97 2.76 18.87
N ASP A 257 -17.48 3.22 20.02
CA ASP A 257 -18.77 2.81 20.57
C ASP A 257 -19.91 3.77 20.19
N CYS A 258 -19.58 4.94 19.64
CA CYS A 258 -20.54 5.97 19.21
C CYS A 258 -21.54 5.45 18.14
N LEU A 259 -21.21 4.34 17.47
CA LEU A 259 -22.03 3.72 16.43
C LEU A 259 -22.62 2.37 16.88
N SER A 260 -23.26 2.33 18.06
CA SER A 260 -23.90 1.13 18.63
C SER A 260 -24.87 0.39 17.70
N GLU A 261 -25.48 1.07 16.73
CA GLU A 261 -26.38 0.45 15.75
C GLU A 261 -25.67 -0.05 14.48
N TRP A 262 -24.34 0.05 14.39
CA TRP A 262 -23.57 -0.27 13.18
C TRP A 262 -23.84 -1.69 12.68
N ASP A 263 -23.58 -2.70 13.52
CA ASP A 263 -23.71 -4.11 13.14
C ASP A 263 -25.14 -4.45 12.73
N ALA A 264 -26.12 -3.92 13.45
CA ALA A 264 -27.53 -4.11 13.13
C ALA A 264 -27.90 -3.50 11.78
N ASN A 265 -27.36 -2.33 11.43
CA ASN A 265 -27.59 -1.69 10.13
C ASN A 265 -26.82 -2.40 9.00
N VAL A 266 -25.62 -2.93 9.26
CA VAL A 266 -24.85 -3.72 8.28
C VAL A 266 -25.58 -5.03 7.96
N ALA A 267 -26.07 -5.74 8.97
CA ALA A 267 -26.87 -6.96 8.77
C ALA A 267 -28.13 -6.67 7.95
N LYS A 268 -28.88 -5.63 8.31
CA LYS A 268 -30.04 -5.17 7.53
C LYS A 268 -29.67 -4.85 6.08
N LEU A 269 -28.52 -4.23 5.82
CA LEU A 269 -28.13 -3.91 4.44
C LEU A 269 -27.76 -5.16 3.64
N ARG A 270 -27.08 -6.13 4.26
CA ARG A 270 -26.71 -7.41 3.61
C ARG A 270 -27.92 -8.25 3.21
N GLU A 271 -28.99 -8.19 4.01
CA GLU A 271 -30.25 -8.90 3.74
C GLU A 271 -31.24 -8.07 2.90
N ALA A 272 -30.82 -6.94 2.33
CA ALA A 272 -31.70 -6.06 1.58
C ALA A 272 -32.01 -6.63 0.19
N THR A 273 -33.28 -6.60 -0.22
CA THR A 273 -33.64 -6.75 -1.64
C THR A 273 -33.19 -5.52 -2.43
N PRO A 274 -33.04 -5.59 -3.76
CA PRO A 274 -32.63 -4.45 -4.59
C PRO A 274 -33.46 -3.17 -4.34
N GLU A 275 -34.75 -3.30 -4.06
CA GLU A 275 -35.66 -2.18 -3.78
C GLU A 275 -35.45 -1.56 -2.39
N GLN A 276 -34.85 -2.32 -1.46
CA GLN A 276 -34.60 -1.89 -0.08
C GLN A 276 -33.21 -1.28 0.11
N VAL A 277 -32.26 -1.57 -0.78
CA VAL A 277 -30.86 -1.11 -0.68
C VAL A 277 -30.79 0.40 -0.51
N ASP A 278 -31.54 1.17 -1.30
CA ASP A 278 -31.48 2.63 -1.23
C ASP A 278 -31.91 3.17 0.14
N LYS A 279 -33.06 2.70 0.62
CA LYS A 279 -33.60 3.10 1.93
C LYS A 279 -32.67 2.70 3.07
N ARG A 280 -32.15 1.47 3.05
CA ARG A 280 -31.24 0.95 4.10
C ARG A 280 -29.85 1.61 4.04
N SER A 281 -29.42 2.07 2.87
CA SER A 281 -28.17 2.82 2.69
C SER A 281 -28.21 4.23 3.29
N SER A 282 -29.39 4.80 3.57
CA SER A 282 -29.53 6.16 4.11
C SER A 282 -28.75 6.39 5.41
N TYR A 283 -28.70 5.40 6.31
CA TYR A 283 -27.92 5.46 7.55
C TYR A 283 -26.44 5.70 7.26
N PHE A 284 -25.85 4.86 6.40
CA PHE A 284 -24.44 4.96 6.00
C PHE A 284 -24.16 6.25 5.24
N ARG A 285 -25.05 6.67 4.34
CA ARG A 285 -24.91 7.95 3.63
C ARG A 285 -24.88 9.14 4.58
N ASN A 286 -25.62 9.12 5.68
CA ASN A 286 -25.57 10.21 6.66
C ASN A 286 -24.21 10.29 7.36
N LEU A 287 -23.59 9.15 7.64
CA LEU A 287 -22.23 9.06 8.20
C LEU A 287 -21.18 9.51 7.18
N ILE A 288 -21.23 8.96 5.96
CA ILE A 288 -20.30 9.27 4.86
C ILE A 288 -20.41 10.74 4.43
N ASN A 289 -21.61 11.30 4.42
CA ASN A 289 -21.83 12.73 4.13
C ASN A 289 -21.51 13.63 5.34
N GLN A 290 -21.05 13.05 6.45
CA GLN A 290 -20.54 13.77 7.61
C GLN A 290 -21.54 14.80 8.16
N LYS A 291 -22.81 14.41 8.31
CA LYS A 291 -23.90 15.33 8.67
C LYS A 291 -23.74 16.01 10.03
N GLU A 292 -23.17 15.30 11.01
CA GLU A 292 -22.95 15.83 12.36
C GLU A 292 -21.68 16.68 12.39
N PRO A 293 -21.75 18.01 12.62
CA PRO A 293 -20.57 18.84 12.48
C PRO A 293 -19.53 18.71 13.61
N ALA A 294 -19.94 18.25 14.80
CA ALA A 294 -19.03 18.04 15.92
C ALA A 294 -18.20 16.76 15.79
N CYS A 295 -18.46 15.95 14.75
CA CYS A 295 -17.85 14.65 14.55
C CYS A 295 -17.32 14.45 13.13
N HIS A 296 -16.50 13.42 12.97
CA HIS A 296 -16.07 12.93 11.66
C HIS A 296 -16.01 11.40 11.64
N PHE A 297 -16.75 10.79 10.72
CA PHE A 297 -16.76 9.35 10.48
C PHE A 297 -15.48 8.91 9.79
N LEU A 298 -14.84 7.86 10.31
CA LEU A 298 -13.80 7.10 9.65
C LEU A 298 -14.23 5.62 9.58
N PRO A 299 -13.96 4.90 8.48
CA PRO A 299 -14.27 3.48 8.37
C PRO A 299 -13.49 2.64 9.39
N ALA A 300 -13.79 1.34 9.50
CA ALA A 300 -13.03 0.47 10.39
C ALA A 300 -11.53 0.44 10.02
N LEU A 301 -10.66 0.49 11.03
CA LEU A 301 -9.21 0.31 10.84
C LEU A 301 -8.92 -1.05 10.19
N PRO A 302 -7.80 -1.20 9.44
CA PRO A 302 -7.40 -2.49 8.90
C PRO A 302 -7.36 -3.58 10.00
N GLY A 303 -8.04 -4.70 9.75
CA GLY A 303 -8.18 -5.81 10.72
C GLY A 303 -9.26 -5.60 11.80
N GLY A 304 -9.92 -4.44 11.84
CA GLY A 304 -11.05 -4.14 12.72
C GLY A 304 -12.40 -4.26 12.00
N ASN A 305 -13.47 -4.40 12.79
CA ASN A 305 -14.85 -4.51 12.29
C ASN A 305 -15.72 -3.30 12.61
N GLN A 306 -15.29 -2.45 13.54
CA GLN A 306 -16.03 -1.26 13.97
C GLN A 306 -15.41 0.00 13.37
N PRO A 307 -16.22 0.89 12.78
CA PRO A 307 -15.79 2.22 12.37
C PRO A 307 -15.43 3.09 13.58
N LEU A 308 -14.80 4.22 13.30
CA LEU A 308 -14.44 5.21 14.32
C LEU A 308 -15.20 6.51 14.09
N MET A 309 -15.65 7.15 15.18
CA MET A 309 -16.17 8.51 15.14
C MET A 309 -15.20 9.45 15.83
N VAL A 310 -14.50 10.28 15.05
CA VAL A 310 -13.64 11.33 15.60
C VAL A 310 -14.51 12.39 16.26
N GLN A 311 -14.26 12.66 17.55
CA GLN A 311 -15.01 13.59 18.38
C GLN A 311 -14.26 14.92 18.48
N PHE A 312 -14.69 15.96 17.76
CA PHE A 312 -14.03 17.27 17.82
C PHE A 312 -14.26 18.01 19.16
N THR A 313 -15.19 17.51 19.98
CA THR A 313 -15.45 17.97 21.35
C THR A 313 -14.50 17.35 22.38
N LYS A 314 -13.91 16.18 22.10
CA LYS A 314 -13.07 15.43 23.03
C LYS A 314 -11.62 15.47 22.53
N LEU A 315 -10.94 16.54 22.92
CA LEU A 315 -9.58 16.86 22.51
C LEU A 315 -8.59 16.58 23.64
N MET A 316 -7.36 16.22 23.25
CA MET A 316 -6.22 16.22 24.16
C MET A 316 -5.03 16.89 23.49
N THR A 317 -4.10 17.36 24.31
CA THR A 317 -2.82 17.89 23.85
C THR A 317 -1.71 17.09 24.50
N LYS A 318 -0.71 16.65 23.71
CA LYS A 318 0.49 15.96 24.21
C LYS A 318 1.76 16.56 23.59
N PRO A 319 2.90 16.50 24.28
CA PRO A 319 4.19 16.80 23.64
C PRO A 319 4.41 15.91 22.41
N LEU A 320 4.87 16.48 21.30
CA LEU A 320 5.17 15.74 20.07
C LEU A 320 6.16 14.61 20.34
N ALA A 321 7.15 14.86 21.19
CA ALA A 321 8.15 13.85 21.57
C ALA A 321 7.51 12.62 22.25
N GLU A 322 6.47 12.79 23.07
CA GLU A 322 5.77 11.66 23.72
C GLU A 322 4.96 10.85 22.71
N VAL A 323 4.32 11.52 21.74
CA VAL A 323 3.56 10.85 20.68
C VAL A 323 4.51 10.09 19.75
N THR A 324 5.65 10.69 19.37
CA THR A 324 6.71 10.02 18.60
C THR A 324 7.32 8.87 19.38
N ALA A 325 7.49 8.96 20.69
CA ALA A 325 7.94 7.82 21.51
C ALA A 325 6.91 6.67 21.53
N SER A 326 5.67 6.92 21.13
CA SER A 326 4.57 5.95 21.09
C SER A 326 4.30 5.37 19.70
N LEU A 327 5.26 5.46 18.76
CA LEU A 327 5.12 4.97 17.38
C LEU A 327 4.76 3.48 17.29
N GLY A 328 5.18 2.66 18.25
CA GLY A 328 4.76 1.24 18.34
C GLY A 328 3.25 1.05 18.58
N ASN A 329 2.55 2.08 19.07
CA ASN A 329 1.10 2.06 19.28
C ASN A 329 0.32 2.71 18.13
N ARG A 330 0.99 3.15 17.05
CA ARG A 330 0.33 3.70 15.86
C ARG A 330 -0.36 2.58 15.09
N LYS A 331 -1.65 2.76 14.79
CA LYS A 331 -2.46 1.77 14.09
C LYS A 331 -2.51 1.99 12.57
N ALA A 332 -2.64 3.25 12.16
CA ALA A 332 -2.68 3.66 10.76
C ALA A 332 -2.47 5.17 10.63
N SER A 333 -2.30 5.64 9.40
CA SER A 333 -2.40 7.05 9.03
C SER A 333 -3.58 7.24 8.08
N VAL A 334 -4.39 8.29 8.26
CA VAL A 334 -5.44 8.65 7.30
C VAL A 334 -4.77 9.06 5.98
N SER A 335 -5.21 8.47 4.86
CA SER A 335 -4.60 8.71 3.54
C SER A 335 -4.93 10.11 3.00
N ALA A 336 -4.06 10.60 2.11
CA ALA A 336 -4.12 11.98 1.62
C ALA A 336 -5.49 12.42 1.04
N PRO A 337 -6.22 11.59 0.26
CA PRO A 337 -7.53 11.97 -0.27
C PRO A 337 -8.57 12.29 0.82
N PHE A 338 -8.46 11.70 2.01
CA PHE A 338 -9.43 11.84 3.09
C PHE A 338 -8.96 12.84 4.17
N LEU A 339 -7.65 12.99 4.34
CA LEU A 339 -7.03 13.83 5.37
C LEU A 339 -7.45 15.31 5.27
N GLY A 340 -7.57 15.82 4.05
CA GLY A 340 -8.02 17.19 3.80
C GLY A 340 -9.42 17.46 4.35
N ASN A 341 -10.35 16.50 4.18
CA ASN A 341 -11.71 16.64 4.70
C ASN A 341 -11.75 16.61 6.24
N LEU A 342 -11.00 15.68 6.87
CA LEU A 342 -10.91 15.58 8.33
C LEU A 342 -10.42 16.90 8.95
N THR A 343 -9.29 17.41 8.47
CA THR A 343 -8.67 18.63 9.02
C THR A 343 -9.50 19.88 8.74
N GLN A 344 -10.09 20.00 7.53
CA GLN A 344 -11.00 21.11 7.20
C GLN A 344 -12.23 21.11 8.11
N ARG A 345 -12.84 19.96 8.36
CA ARG A 345 -14.02 19.86 9.22
C ARG A 345 -13.72 20.23 10.66
N PHE A 346 -12.59 19.78 11.19
CA PHE A 346 -12.13 20.21 12.50
C PHE A 346 -11.94 21.74 12.57
N GLY A 347 -11.25 22.32 11.58
CA GLY A 347 -11.07 23.78 11.49
C GLY A 347 -12.39 24.53 11.38
N ALA A 348 -13.36 24.01 10.62
CA ALA A 348 -14.69 24.58 10.49
C ALA A 348 -15.50 24.47 11.78
N TYR A 349 -15.31 23.40 12.56
CA TYR A 349 -15.97 23.21 13.85
C TYR A 349 -15.44 24.20 14.90
N ILE A 350 -14.11 24.30 15.06
CA ILE A 350 -13.49 25.15 16.09
C ILE A 350 -13.65 26.66 15.81
N SER A 351 -13.86 27.04 14.55
CA SER A 351 -14.06 28.43 14.12
C SER A 351 -15.51 28.92 14.19
N ARG A 352 -16.46 28.08 14.64
CA ARG A 352 -17.86 28.48 14.79
C ARG A 352 -18.00 29.60 15.80
N THR A 353 -18.41 30.76 15.33
CA THR A 353 -18.87 31.84 16.19
C THR A 353 -20.32 31.55 16.60
N GLY A 354 -20.56 31.44 17.91
CA GLY A 354 -21.92 31.31 18.42
C GLY A 354 -22.75 32.53 17.99
N GLN A 355 -23.90 32.28 17.37
CA GLN A 355 -24.84 33.36 17.06
C GLN A 355 -25.68 33.65 18.32
N PRO A 356 -25.73 34.91 18.80
CA PRO A 356 -26.63 35.26 19.89
C PRO A 356 -28.07 35.00 19.45
N ASN A 357 -28.84 34.33 20.31
CA ASN A 357 -30.26 34.12 20.07
C ASN A 357 -30.99 35.45 20.28
N ILE A 358 -31.61 36.00 19.24
CA ILE A 358 -32.42 37.21 19.35
C ILE A 358 -33.84 36.78 19.71
N ASP A 359 -34.34 37.22 20.87
CA ASP A 359 -35.71 36.91 21.27
C ASP A 359 -36.69 37.64 20.34
N VAL A 360 -37.44 36.86 19.58
CA VAL A 360 -38.40 37.34 18.59
C VAL A 360 -39.52 38.16 19.26
N LYS A 361 -39.77 37.97 20.56
CA LYS A 361 -40.74 38.76 21.33
C LYS A 361 -40.39 40.24 21.41
N HIS A 362 -39.13 40.64 21.19
CA HIS A 362 -38.74 42.04 21.14
C HIS A 362 -39.02 42.71 19.77
N PHE A 363 -39.51 41.96 18.79
CA PHE A 363 -39.98 42.48 17.50
C PHE A 363 -41.50 42.66 17.42
N MET A 364 -42.26 42.18 18.42
CA MET A 364 -43.68 42.43 18.63
C MET A 364 -43.86 43.54 19.66
#